data_AF-A0A821R2H1-F1
#
_entry.id   AF-A0A821R2H1-F1
#
_cell.length_a   1.000
_cell.length_b   1.000
_cell.length_c   1.000
_cell.angle_alpha   90.00
_cell.angle_beta   90.00
_cell.angle_gamma   90.00
#
_symmetry.space_group_name_H-M   'P 1'
#
loop_
_entity.id
_entity.type
_entity.pdbx_description
1 polymer ?
#
loop_
_entity_poly.entity_id
_entity_poly.type
_entity_poly.pdbx_seq_one_letter_code
_entity_poly.pdbx_strand_id
1 'polypeptide(L)'
;ESIKKESTRKIDRGSVKDVDQQYFTAAFAEFLKKTGKLESPSGNWVGIVKLGIHKEMAPIDPDWYYTRCASVARFLYLRRTGAGAFTRVYGGLKRNGVRPSHFRRGSRSVVRKCIQSLEKDKIVEKHASG
;
A
#
# COMPACT_ATOMS: atom_id res chain seq x y z
N GLU A 1 -7.86 7.12 26.92
CA GLU A 1 -6.49 7.22 27.44
C GLU A 1 -5.83 5.85 27.38
N SER A 2 -4.49 5.81 27.28
CA SER A 2 -3.66 4.64 27.58
C SER A 2 -3.46 3.56 26.50
N ILE A 3 -3.13 3.93 25.25
CA ILE A 3 -2.31 3.06 24.40
C ILE A 3 -1.26 3.90 23.65
N LYS A 4 -0.02 3.81 24.14
CA LYS A 4 1.27 4.09 23.47
C LYS A 4 1.69 5.55 23.27
N LYS A 5 2.08 6.18 24.39
CA LYS A 5 3.33 6.97 24.42
C LYS A 5 4.50 5.99 24.47
N GLU A 6 4.80 5.35 23.35
CA GLU A 6 5.99 4.49 23.23
C GLU A 6 7.12 5.34 22.67
N SER A 7 8.24 5.36 23.37
CA SER A 7 9.33 6.32 23.23
C SER A 7 9.80 6.50 21.79
N THR A 8 9.67 7.72 21.26
CA THR A 8 10.43 8.13 20.08
C THR A 8 11.88 8.34 20.49
N ARG A 9 12.68 7.26 20.45
CA ARG A 9 14.14 7.42 20.41
C ARG A 9 14.45 8.31 19.20
N LYS A 10 15.04 9.49 19.41
CA LYS A 10 15.52 10.33 18.32
C LYS A 10 16.62 9.56 17.60
N ILE A 11 16.30 8.99 16.44
CA ILE A 11 17.29 8.37 15.57
C ILE A 11 17.84 9.49 14.69
N ASP A 12 19.01 10.01 15.04
CA ASP A 12 19.65 11.12 14.32
C ASP A 12 20.10 10.73 12.90
N ARG A 13 20.23 9.42 12.61
CA ARG A 13 20.50 8.83 11.29
C ARG A 13 19.84 7.44 11.19
N GLY A 14 18.60 7.38 10.73
CA GLY A 14 17.85 6.13 10.53
C GLY A 14 17.39 5.97 9.10
N SER A 15 17.57 4.78 8.52
CA SER A 15 17.03 4.44 7.21
C SER A 15 15.58 3.94 7.34
N VAL A 16 14.85 3.85 6.22
CA VAL A 16 13.49 3.28 6.19
C VAL A 16 13.43 1.83 6.72
N LYS A 17 14.59 1.14 6.78
CA LYS A 17 14.71 -0.22 7.31
C LYS A 17 14.67 -0.27 8.83
N ASP A 18 15.01 0.83 9.51
CA ASP A 18 15.17 0.91 10.96
C ASP A 18 13.89 1.36 11.68
N VAL A 19 12.87 1.73 10.91
CA VAL A 19 11.56 2.16 11.41
C VAL A 19 10.55 1.04 11.23
N ASP A 20 9.72 0.82 12.25
CA ASP A 20 8.62 -0.12 12.17
C ASP A 20 7.66 0.26 11.02
N GLN A 21 7.17 -0.77 10.33
CA GLN A 21 6.39 -0.62 9.12
C GLN A 21 5.11 0.19 9.35
N GLN A 22 4.41 -0.04 10.47
CA GLN A 22 3.10 0.56 10.71
C GLN A 22 3.22 2.08 10.82
N TYR A 23 4.17 2.54 11.65
CA TYR A 23 4.43 3.97 11.85
C TYR A 23 4.89 4.66 10.56
N PHE A 24 5.80 4.02 9.80
CA PHE A 24 6.25 4.59 8.52
C PHE A 24 5.09 4.74 7.53
N THR A 25 4.26 3.70 7.38
CA THR A 25 3.15 3.74 6.41
C THR A 25 2.10 4.78 6.77
N ALA A 26 1.80 4.96 8.06
CA ALA A 26 0.85 5.98 8.52
C ALA A 26 1.39 7.40 8.26
N ALA A 27 2.62 7.68 8.70
CA ALA A 27 3.24 9.00 8.51
C ALA A 27 3.41 9.37 7.04
N PHE A 28 3.82 8.41 6.20
CA PHE A 28 4.00 8.65 4.78
C PHE A 28 2.65 8.79 4.06
N ALA A 29 1.59 8.09 4.48
CA ALA A 29 0.25 8.31 3.95
C ALA A 29 -0.26 9.73 4.27
N GLU A 30 -0.03 10.23 5.49
CA GLU A 30 -0.36 11.61 5.83
C GLU A 30 0.43 12.63 5.03
N PHE A 31 1.73 12.38 4.81
CA PHE A 31 2.57 13.23 3.96
C PHE A 31 2.04 13.31 2.53
N LEU A 32 1.65 12.17 1.96
CA LEU A 32 1.08 12.10 0.62
C LEU A 32 -0.23 12.89 0.50
N LYS A 33 -1.10 12.84 1.54
CA LYS A 33 -2.32 13.65 1.59
C LYS A 33 -2.01 15.15 1.62
N LYS A 34 -1.09 15.56 2.49
CA LYS A 34 -0.69 16.97 2.67
C LYS A 34 -0.05 17.55 1.41
N THR A 35 0.67 16.73 0.66
CA THR A 35 1.37 17.15 -0.55
C THR A 35 0.40 17.49 -1.68
N GLY A 36 -0.82 16.92 -1.70
CA GLY A 36 -1.86 17.24 -2.69
C GLY A 36 -1.56 16.87 -4.14
N LYS A 37 -0.37 16.30 -4.42
CA LYS A 37 0.09 15.91 -5.77
C LYS A 37 -0.41 14.53 -6.20
N LEU A 38 -0.56 13.61 -5.24
CA LEU A 38 -1.30 12.37 -5.47
C LEU A 38 -2.78 12.71 -5.62
N GLU A 39 -3.22 12.99 -6.85
CA GLU A 39 -4.63 12.88 -7.16
C GLU A 39 -5.05 11.44 -6.89
N SER A 40 -5.85 11.24 -5.84
CA SER A 40 -6.60 10.00 -5.67
C SER A 40 -7.36 9.80 -6.98
N PRO A 41 -7.07 8.74 -7.73
CA PRO A 41 -7.31 8.70 -9.17
C PRO A 41 -8.76 9.06 -9.48
N SER A 42 -8.87 10.13 -10.27
CA SER A 42 -9.92 11.16 -10.33
C SER A 42 -11.27 10.69 -10.90
N GLY A 43 -11.58 9.40 -10.80
CA GLY A 43 -12.82 8.81 -11.30
C GLY A 43 -13.36 7.72 -10.40
N ASN A 44 -13.94 8.10 -9.24
CA ASN A 44 -14.92 7.39 -8.40
C ASN A 44 -14.71 5.89 -8.03
N TRP A 45 -13.66 5.22 -8.50
CA TRP A 45 -13.49 3.78 -8.31
C TRP A 45 -12.96 3.46 -6.91
N VAL A 46 -12.28 4.40 -6.25
CA VAL A 46 -11.72 4.21 -4.90
C VAL A 46 -12.80 3.86 -3.87
N GLY A 47 -14.02 4.39 -4.03
CA GLY A 47 -15.17 4.07 -3.19
C GLY A 47 -15.94 2.79 -3.59
N ILE A 48 -15.64 2.22 -4.75
CA ILE A 48 -16.40 1.08 -5.33
C ILE A 48 -15.59 -0.23 -5.24
N VAL A 49 -14.26 -0.16 -5.32
CA VAL A 49 -13.43 -1.36 -5.47
C VAL A 49 -13.14 -2.07 -4.16
N LYS A 50 -12.95 -3.39 -4.27
CA LYS A 50 -12.26 -4.20 -3.27
C LYS A 50 -10.78 -4.39 -3.61
N LEU A 51 -9.96 -4.56 -2.58
CA LEU A 51 -8.50 -4.69 -2.72
C LEU A 51 -8.03 -6.04 -3.28
N GLY A 52 -8.91 -7.03 -3.33
CA GLY A 52 -8.60 -8.36 -3.83
C GLY A 52 -9.83 -9.26 -3.92
N ILE A 53 -9.71 -10.35 -4.67
CA ILE A 53 -10.81 -11.29 -4.90
C ILE A 53 -11.20 -12.03 -3.61
N HIS A 54 -10.24 -12.23 -2.70
CA HIS A 54 -10.43 -12.88 -1.41
C HIS A 54 -11.11 -12.00 -0.36
N LYS A 55 -11.28 -10.70 -0.62
CA LYS A 55 -12.01 -9.80 0.28
C LYS A 55 -13.50 -9.83 -0.07
N GLU A 56 -14.33 -9.95 0.95
CA GLU A 56 -15.80 -9.94 0.83
C GLU A 56 -16.35 -8.51 0.91
N MET A 57 -15.71 -7.66 1.71
CA MET A 57 -16.10 -6.26 1.91
C MET A 57 -15.06 -5.28 1.31
N ALA A 58 -15.52 -4.06 1.06
CA ALA A 58 -14.69 -2.93 0.66
C ALA A 58 -13.82 -2.42 1.84
N PRO A 59 -12.76 -1.64 1.58
CA PRO A 59 -12.00 -0.98 2.63
C PRO A 59 -12.88 -0.05 3.47
N ILE A 60 -12.68 -0.08 4.80
CA ILE A 60 -13.41 0.77 5.75
C ILE A 60 -12.85 2.19 5.76
N ASP A 61 -11.52 2.31 5.67
CA ASP A 61 -10.83 3.60 5.65
C ASP A 61 -11.04 4.28 4.27
N PRO A 62 -11.63 5.48 4.19
CA PRO A 62 -11.80 6.20 2.93
C PRO A 62 -10.44 6.55 2.27
N ASP A 63 -9.39 6.68 3.08
CA ASP A 63 -8.04 7.07 2.65
C ASP A 63 -7.12 5.87 2.40
N TRP A 64 -7.70 4.67 2.28
CA TRP A 64 -6.97 3.43 2.08
C TRP A 64 -5.98 3.51 0.91
N TYR A 65 -6.28 4.32 -0.11
CA TYR A 65 -5.45 4.48 -1.30
C TYR A 65 -4.07 5.05 -0.96
N TYR A 66 -4.00 6.06 -0.09
CA TYR A 66 -2.73 6.66 0.35
C TYR A 66 -1.91 5.67 1.18
N THR A 67 -2.56 4.94 2.08
CA THR A 67 -1.94 3.85 2.86
C THR A 67 -1.39 2.76 1.93
N ARG A 68 -2.10 2.45 0.86
CA ARG A 68 -1.66 1.48 -0.15
C ARG A 68 -0.43 1.97 -0.92
N CYS A 69 -0.44 3.21 -1.39
CA CYS A 69 0.70 3.84 -2.06
C CYS A 69 1.93 3.86 -1.14
N ALA A 70 1.75 4.22 0.13
CA ALA A 70 2.82 4.24 1.11
C ALA A 70 3.46 2.86 1.33
N SER A 71 2.62 1.83 1.49
CA SER A 71 3.09 0.44 1.61
C SER A 71 3.83 -0.04 0.36
N VAL A 72 3.34 0.34 -0.84
CA VAL A 72 4.00 0.01 -2.11
C VAL A 72 5.37 0.67 -2.21
N ALA A 73 5.48 1.96 -1.91
CA ALA A 73 6.75 2.70 -1.95
C ALA A 73 7.80 2.08 -1.01
N ARG A 74 7.42 1.76 0.24
CA ARG A 74 8.31 1.09 1.19
C ARG A 74 8.76 -0.28 0.70
N PHE A 75 7.83 -1.09 0.19
CA PHE A 75 8.16 -2.43 -0.29
C PHE A 75 9.10 -2.37 -1.49
N LEU A 76 8.93 -1.40 -2.39
CA LEU A 76 9.82 -1.21 -3.54
C LEU A 76 11.23 -0.82 -3.11
N TYR A 77 11.35 0.05 -2.08
CA TYR A 77 12.64 0.40 -1.49
C TYR A 77 13.35 -0.83 -0.88
N LEU A 78 12.61 -1.71 -0.20
CA LEU A 78 13.16 -2.93 0.39
C LEU A 78 13.48 -4.01 -0.65
N ARG A 79 12.63 -4.14 -1.67
CA ARG A 79 12.70 -5.19 -2.69
C ARG A 79 12.33 -4.60 -4.05
N ARG A 80 13.35 -4.43 -4.90
CA ARG A 80 13.20 -4.00 -6.31
C ARG A 80 12.44 -5.08 -7.09
N THR A 81 11.13 -4.91 -7.22
CA THR A 81 10.23 -5.94 -7.77
C THR A 81 9.11 -5.33 -8.61
N GLY A 82 8.57 -6.11 -9.56
CA GLY A 82 7.45 -5.70 -10.39
C GLY A 82 6.07 -5.94 -9.76
N ALA A 83 5.03 -5.46 -10.46
CA ALA A 83 3.62 -5.53 -10.03
C ALA A 83 3.13 -6.95 -9.66
N GLY A 84 3.72 -8.01 -10.21
CA GLY A 84 3.40 -9.40 -9.88
C GLY A 84 3.69 -9.78 -8.43
N ALA A 85 4.82 -9.32 -7.88
CA ALA A 85 5.21 -9.63 -6.50
C ALA A 85 4.20 -9.06 -5.50
N PHE A 86 3.79 -7.80 -5.71
CA PHE A 86 2.77 -7.14 -4.90
C PHE A 86 1.44 -7.90 -4.86
N THR A 87 1.01 -8.52 -5.96
CA THR A 87 -0.23 -9.30 -5.96
C THR A 87 -0.16 -10.56 -5.09
N ARG A 88 1.05 -11.08 -4.83
CA ARG A 88 1.28 -12.18 -3.88
C ARG A 88 1.34 -11.67 -2.44
N VAL A 89 2.04 -10.57 -2.20
CA VAL A 89 2.16 -9.93 -0.87
C VAL A 89 0.79 -9.53 -0.33
N TYR A 90 -0.04 -8.91 -1.17
CA TYR A 90 -1.40 -8.51 -0.80
C TYR A 90 -2.45 -9.60 -1.05
N GLY A 91 -2.01 -10.84 -1.32
CA GLY A 91 -2.91 -11.99 -1.47
C GLY A 91 -3.38 -12.53 -0.12
N GLY A 92 -4.35 -13.43 -0.16
CA GLY A 92 -4.91 -14.03 1.04
C GLY A 92 -5.74 -15.28 0.73
N LEU A 93 -6.12 -16.00 1.78
CA LEU A 93 -7.03 -17.14 1.67
C LEU A 93 -8.44 -16.63 1.35
N LYS A 94 -9.06 -17.17 0.29
CA LYS A 94 -10.46 -16.91 -0.03
C LYS A 94 -11.33 -17.97 0.65
N ARG A 95 -12.34 -17.52 1.40
CA ARG A 95 -13.42 -18.38 1.91
C ARG A 95 -14.32 -18.81 0.74
N ASN A 96 -14.50 -20.11 0.56
CA ASN A 96 -15.35 -20.69 -0.49
C ASN A 96 -16.65 -21.30 0.09
N GLY A 97 -17.08 -20.83 1.26
CA GLY A 97 -18.23 -21.39 1.99
C GLY A 97 -17.89 -22.77 2.57
N VAL A 98 -18.52 -23.81 2.01
CA VAL A 98 -18.36 -25.22 2.44
C VAL A 98 -17.06 -25.85 1.91
N ARG A 99 -16.55 -25.38 0.77
CA ARG A 99 -15.32 -25.92 0.16
C ARG A 99 -14.06 -25.38 0.88
N PRO A 100 -12.95 -26.15 0.90
CA PRO A 100 -11.69 -25.70 1.48
C PRO A 100 -11.22 -24.33 0.97
N SER A 101 -10.55 -23.59 1.85
CA SER A 101 -9.99 -22.28 1.51
C SER A 101 -8.75 -22.42 0.63
N HIS A 102 -8.66 -21.61 -0.42
CA HIS A 102 -7.49 -21.56 -1.29
C HIS A 102 -6.93 -20.14 -1.38
N PHE A 103 -5.60 -20.05 -1.52
CA PHE A 103 -4.92 -18.78 -1.71
C PHE A 103 -5.32 -18.12 -3.03
N ARG A 104 -5.69 -16.84 -2.96
CA ARG A 104 -5.98 -16.00 -4.13
C ARG A 104 -5.16 -14.72 -4.05
N ARG A 105 -4.63 -14.31 -5.21
CA ARG A 105 -3.83 -13.09 -5.35
C ARG A 105 -4.67 -11.83 -5.09
N GLY A 106 -3.99 -10.76 -4.66
CA GLY A 106 -4.55 -9.43 -4.53
C GLY A 106 -4.85 -8.78 -5.88
N SER A 107 -5.58 -7.66 -5.86
CA SER A 107 -5.96 -6.96 -7.09
C SER A 107 -4.74 -6.37 -7.80
N ARG A 108 -4.52 -6.78 -9.05
CA ARG A 108 -3.43 -6.25 -9.90
C ARG A 108 -3.73 -4.83 -10.38
N SER A 109 -5.00 -4.50 -10.64
CA SER A 109 -5.39 -3.18 -11.13
C SER A 109 -5.10 -2.09 -10.10
N VAL A 110 -5.43 -2.34 -8.82
CA VAL A 110 -5.15 -1.41 -7.73
C VAL A 110 -3.65 -1.14 -7.60
N VAL A 111 -2.84 -2.20 -7.54
CA VAL A 111 -1.38 -2.07 -7.43
C VAL A 111 -0.79 -1.29 -8.61
N ARG A 112 -1.22 -1.60 -9.84
CA ARG A 112 -0.72 -0.91 -11.04
C ARG A 112 -1.04 0.58 -10.99
N LYS A 113 -2.28 0.94 -10.61
CA LYS A 113 -2.68 2.34 -10.46
C LYS A 113 -1.88 3.05 -9.37
N CYS A 114 -1.60 2.40 -8.23
CA CYS A 114 -0.73 2.98 -7.19
C CYS A 114 0.68 3.27 -7.73
N ILE A 115 1.29 2.34 -8.47
CA ILE A 115 2.63 2.53 -9.05
C ILE A 115 2.61 3.66 -10.07
N GLN A 116 1.60 3.72 -10.94
CA GLN A 116 1.45 4.80 -11.93
C GLN A 116 1.30 6.17 -11.28
N SER A 117 0.55 6.29 -10.18
CA SER A 117 0.43 7.55 -9.47
C SER A 117 1.73 7.96 -8.78
N LEU A 118 2.45 7.01 -8.17
CA LEU A 118 3.78 7.28 -7.59
C LEU A 118 4.84 7.62 -8.65
N GLU A 119 4.69 7.12 -9.88
CA GLU A 119 5.54 7.47 -11.02
C GLU A 119 5.31 8.92 -11.46
N LYS A 120 4.06 9.38 -11.50
CA LYS A 120 3.72 10.79 -11.79
C LYS A 120 4.36 11.75 -10.78
N ASP A 121 4.39 11.36 -9.51
CA ASP A 121 5.01 12.13 -8.44
C ASP A 121 6.54 12.00 -8.39
N LYS A 122 7.15 11.26 -9.31
CA LYS A 122 8.60 11.00 -9.39
C LYS A 122 9.18 10.36 -8.12
N ILE A 123 8.35 9.66 -7.36
CA ILE A 123 8.79 8.88 -6.19
C ILE A 123 9.31 7.51 -6.66
N VAL A 124 8.75 6.99 -7.74
CA VAL A 124 9.11 5.70 -8.34
C VAL A 124 9.53 5.92 -9.78
N GLU A 125 10.63 5.28 -10.19
CA GLU A 125 11.13 5.29 -11.56
C GLU A 125 11.10 3.88 -12.14
N LYS A 126 10.84 3.77 -13.44
CA LYS A 126 10.99 2.52 -14.17
C LYS A 126 12.46 2.26 -14.47
N HIS A 127 12.89 1.02 -14.26
CA HIS A 127 14.23 0.62 -14.67
C HIS A 127 14.29 0.48 -16.20
N ALA A 128 15.46 0.68 -16.81
CA ALA A 128 15.66 0.58 -18.25
C ALA A 128 15.23 -0.78 -18.86
N SER A 129 15.20 -1.83 -18.04
CA SER A 129 14.76 -3.18 -18.43
C SER A 129 13.26 -3.47 -18.23
N GLY A 130 12.44 -2.46 -17.93
CA GLY A 130 11.00 -2.59 -17.71
C GLY A 130 10.57 -2.58 -16.24
#